data_AF-A0A351QTA9-F1
#
_entry.id   AF-A0A351QTA9-F1
#
_cell.length_a   1.000
_cell.length_b   1.000
_cell.length_c   1.000
_cell.angle_alpha   90.00
_cell.angle_beta   90.00
_cell.angle_gamma   90.00
#
_symmetry.space_group_name_H-M   'P 1'
#
loop_
_entity.id
_entity.type
_entity.pdbx_description
1 polymer ?
#
loop_
_entity_poly.entity_id
_entity_poly.type
_entity_poly.pdbx_seq_one_letter_code
_entity_poly.pdbx_strand_id
1 'polypeptide(L)'
;MPRIGMRIIKSAVAVFICFLIYLVRGTGMPFYSAIAAILCMQQGVESTKQVGLNRTIGTLIGGAFGVIVLLLERRFIPESVPQLRYLLTSVAIIPLIYTTILLERQTASYISCVVFLSVAINHGDDVVPYAFTINRIIDTLIGIFVALGVNAMRLPKKRNTKILFVSTLTNTLMDSKNQVSAYTKVKLKEMIEEGALVTLVTDKTPETVAPIVSSMDIKLPVITMNGAAIYDFNKKSYVYHEGINNEIAERILNICDELSINTFTHTIINDVMHIYYGNFTNEEEKRFYNLEKVLPLKNYIYSKLPQGLDVICIMVINKIDKIEIL
;
A
#
# COMPACT_ATOMS: atom_id res chain seq x y z
N MET A 1 13.95 -19.82 15.67
CA MET A 1 13.58 -18.62 16.46
C MET A 1 13.38 -17.43 15.52
N PRO A 2 12.39 -16.56 15.73
CA PRO A 2 12.22 -15.35 14.94
C PRO A 2 13.45 -14.44 15.10
N ARG A 3 13.95 -13.88 13.98
CA ARG A 3 15.11 -12.98 14.01
C ARG A 3 14.71 -11.62 14.57
N ILE A 4 15.58 -11.01 15.38
CA ILE A 4 15.36 -9.65 15.90
C ILE A 4 15.36 -8.67 14.72
N GLY A 5 14.19 -8.12 14.42
CA GLY A 5 14.02 -7.15 13.34
C GLY A 5 14.52 -5.75 13.73
N MET A 6 14.91 -4.95 12.73
CA MET A 6 15.40 -3.59 12.93
C MET A 6 14.42 -2.69 13.69
N ARG A 7 13.11 -2.90 13.52
CA ARG A 7 12.06 -2.19 14.27
C ARG A 7 12.24 -2.35 15.79
N ILE A 8 12.56 -3.56 16.26
CA ILE A 8 12.73 -3.86 17.69
C ILE A 8 13.91 -3.06 18.25
N ILE A 9 15.04 -3.06 17.53
CA ILE A 9 16.24 -2.31 17.91
C ILE A 9 15.93 -0.80 17.93
N LYS A 10 15.27 -0.28 16.89
CA LYS A 10 14.86 1.13 16.81
C LYS A 10 13.91 1.52 17.95
N SER A 11 12.97 0.66 18.33
CA SER A 11 12.11 0.90 19.49
C SER A 11 12.93 1.02 20.78
N ALA A 12 13.90 0.13 21.01
CA ALA A 12 14.77 0.20 22.19
C ALA A 12 15.63 1.47 22.21
N VAL A 13 16.19 1.86 21.06
CA VAL A 13 16.95 3.12 20.91
C VAL A 13 16.05 4.34 21.17
N ALA A 14 14.83 4.35 20.64
CA ALA A 14 13.88 5.44 20.87
C ALA A 14 13.50 5.57 22.35
N VAL A 15 13.27 4.46 23.05
CA VAL A 15 13.02 4.44 24.51
C VAL A 15 14.22 5.00 25.28
N PHE A 16 15.44 4.60 24.93
CA PHE A 16 16.64 5.13 25.57
C PHE A 16 16.78 6.65 25.37
N ILE A 17 16.53 7.15 24.15
CA ILE A 17 16.52 8.60 23.88
C ILE A 17 15.44 9.32 24.69
N CYS A 18 14.23 8.74 24.81
CA CYS A 18 13.17 9.30 25.67
C CYS A 18 13.64 9.43 27.13
N PHE A 19 14.36 8.44 27.66
CA PHE A 19 14.93 8.50 29.01
C PHE A 19 15.99 9.60 29.14
N LEU A 20 16.88 9.76 28.16
CA LEU A 20 17.86 10.86 28.15
C LEU A 20 17.18 12.23 28.12
N ILE A 21 16.14 12.41 27.31
CA ILE A 21 15.38 13.67 27.26
C ILE A 21 14.71 13.94 28.61
N TYR A 22 14.16 12.90 29.26
CA TYR A 22 13.57 13.03 30.58
C TYR A 22 14.59 13.49 31.64
N LEU A 23 15.80 12.92 31.64
CA LEU A 23 16.88 13.34 32.55
C LEU A 23 17.24 14.83 32.41
N VAL A 24 17.16 15.38 31.20
CA VAL A 24 17.41 16.81 30.94
C VAL A 24 16.20 17.68 31.32
N ARG A 25 14.98 17.20 31.08
CA ARG A 25 13.75 17.96 31.34
C ARG A 25 13.40 18.02 32.84
N GLY A 26 13.70 16.99 33.61
CA GLY A 26 13.47 16.92 35.06
C GLY A 26 11.99 16.95 35.50
N THR A 27 11.03 16.96 34.58
CA THR A 27 9.58 17.04 34.85
C THR A 27 8.80 16.06 33.96
N GLY A 28 7.62 15.66 34.42
CA GLY A 28 6.79 14.64 33.76
C GLY A 28 7.16 13.21 34.16
N MET A 29 6.76 12.23 33.35
CA MET A 29 7.06 10.82 33.57
C MET A 29 7.69 10.17 32.32
N PRO A 30 8.88 9.55 32.43
CA PRO A 30 9.56 8.94 31.29
C PRO A 30 8.73 7.81 30.68
N PHE A 31 7.89 7.15 31.49
CA PHE A 31 6.98 6.09 31.08
C PHE A 31 6.09 6.47 29.90
N TYR A 32 5.49 7.66 29.88
CA TYR A 32 4.58 8.07 28.79
C TYR A 32 5.31 8.34 27.48
N SER A 33 6.48 8.97 27.56
CA SER A 33 7.34 9.17 26.39
C SER A 33 7.86 7.86 25.81
N ALA A 34 8.24 6.90 26.66
CA ALA A 34 8.71 5.58 26.24
C ALA A 34 7.61 4.76 25.55
N ILE A 35 6.41 4.65 26.16
CA ILE A 35 5.28 3.93 25.56
C ILE A 35 4.82 4.61 24.27
N ALA A 36 4.80 5.94 24.23
CA ALA A 36 4.47 6.66 23.01
C ALA A 36 5.46 6.34 21.88
N ALA A 37 6.76 6.30 22.19
CA ALA A 37 7.76 5.94 21.19
C ALA A 37 7.59 4.50 20.68
N ILE A 38 7.36 3.53 21.56
CA ILE A 38 7.16 2.11 21.20
C ILE A 38 5.94 1.94 20.30
N LEU A 39 4.81 2.53 20.68
CA LEU A 39 3.55 2.37 19.95
C LEU A 39 3.54 3.13 18.61
N CYS A 40 4.27 4.24 18.52
CA CYS A 40 4.42 4.97 17.26
C CYS A 40 5.42 4.33 16.30
N MET A 41 6.42 3.59 16.77
CA MET A 41 7.42 2.94 15.90
C MET A 41 6.76 1.92 14.97
N GLN A 42 6.70 2.20 13.67
CA GLN A 42 6.20 1.28 12.63
C GLN A 42 7.30 0.83 11.66
N GLN A 43 6.97 -0.08 10.73
CA GLN A 43 7.93 -0.59 9.74
C GLN A 43 8.45 0.51 8.80
N GLY A 44 7.61 1.47 8.43
CA GLY A 44 7.95 2.62 7.57
C GLY A 44 7.70 3.98 8.23
N VAL A 45 8.32 5.02 7.70
CA VAL A 45 8.22 6.41 8.19
C VAL A 45 6.82 6.98 7.97
N GLU A 46 6.24 6.78 6.79
CA GLU A 46 4.85 7.16 6.46
C GLU A 46 3.84 6.57 7.45
N SER A 47 3.93 5.26 7.69
CA SER A 47 3.07 4.58 8.67
C SER A 47 3.31 5.07 10.10
N THR A 48 4.56 5.38 10.46
CA THR A 48 4.91 5.98 11.77
C THR A 48 4.29 7.36 11.93
N LYS A 49 4.31 8.18 10.87
CA LYS A 49 3.68 9.51 10.82
C LYS A 49 2.17 9.41 11.00
N GLN A 50 1.52 8.48 10.29
CA GLN A 50 0.08 8.27 10.40
C GLN A 50 -0.33 7.87 11.83
N VAL A 51 0.37 6.90 12.43
CA VAL A 51 0.12 6.47 13.81
C VAL A 51 0.44 7.58 14.82
N GLY A 52 1.53 8.31 14.62
CA GLY A 52 1.91 9.47 15.44
C GLY A 52 0.85 10.59 15.42
N LEU A 53 0.26 10.87 14.26
CA LEU A 53 -0.82 11.86 14.12
C LEU A 53 -2.07 11.43 14.89
N ASN A 54 -2.51 10.17 14.71
CA ASN A 54 -3.66 9.64 15.44
C ASN A 54 -3.43 9.68 16.96
N ARG A 55 -2.20 9.38 17.41
CA ARG A 55 -1.83 9.47 18.82
C ARG A 55 -1.83 10.90 19.35
N THR A 56 -1.34 11.85 18.55
CA THR A 56 -1.36 13.28 18.89
C THR A 56 -2.79 13.76 19.09
N ILE A 57 -3.66 13.51 18.10
CA ILE A 57 -5.08 13.88 18.17
C ILE A 57 -5.77 13.23 19.37
N GLY A 58 -5.56 11.92 19.57
CA GLY A 58 -6.17 11.20 20.69
C GLY A 58 -5.71 11.73 22.05
N THR A 59 -4.43 12.06 22.19
CA THR A 59 -3.89 12.59 23.45
C THR A 59 -4.45 13.98 23.77
N LEU A 60 -4.62 14.83 22.77
CA LEU A 60 -5.21 16.16 22.95
C LEU A 60 -6.70 16.08 23.33
N ILE A 61 -7.48 15.25 22.63
CA ILE A 61 -8.91 15.07 22.94
C ILE A 61 -9.09 14.44 24.32
N GLY A 62 -8.38 13.34 24.60
CA GLY A 62 -8.45 12.66 25.89
C GLY A 62 -8.00 13.53 27.05
N GLY A 63 -6.94 14.33 26.86
CA GLY A 63 -6.45 15.28 27.85
C GLY A 63 -7.46 16.41 28.12
N ALA A 64 -8.07 16.97 27.08
CA ALA A 64 -9.08 18.01 27.22
C ALA A 64 -10.33 17.51 27.97
N PHE A 65 -10.88 16.36 27.57
CA PHE A 65 -11.99 15.74 28.29
C PHE A 65 -11.61 15.36 29.72
N GLY A 66 -10.39 14.87 29.94
CA GLY A 66 -9.89 14.50 31.27
C GLY A 66 -9.90 15.69 32.21
N VAL A 67 -9.40 16.84 31.75
CA VAL A 67 -9.42 18.09 32.51
C VAL A 67 -10.86 18.56 32.78
N ILE A 68 -11.73 18.55 31.76
CA ILE A 68 -13.12 19.00 31.91
C ILE A 68 -13.86 18.17 32.96
N VAL A 69 -13.79 16.83 32.86
CA VAL A 69 -14.48 15.93 33.79
C VAL A 69 -13.88 16.05 35.18
N LEU A 70 -12.56 16.13 35.32
CA LEU A 70 -11.90 16.31 36.62
C LEU A 70 -12.38 17.59 37.31
N LEU A 71 -12.56 18.68 36.56
CA LEU A 71 -13.11 19.93 37.12
C LEU A 71 -14.56 19.82 37.55
N LEU A 72 -15.37 19.09 36.77
CA LEU A 72 -16.76 18.82 37.16
C LEU A 72 -16.82 17.96 38.42
N GLU A 73 -16.00 16.91 38.51
CA GLU A 73 -15.89 16.07 39.71
C GLU A 73 -15.53 16.92 40.93
N ARG A 74 -14.46 17.71 40.85
CA ARG A 74 -13.99 18.53 41.97
C ARG A 74 -14.98 19.62 42.38
N ARG A 75 -15.80 20.11 41.46
CA ARG A 75 -16.79 21.18 41.72
C ARG A 75 -18.09 20.65 42.29
N PHE A 76 -18.57 19.50 41.83
CA PHE A 76 -19.94 19.04 42.08
C PHE A 76 -20.04 17.74 42.88
N ILE A 77 -18.98 16.94 42.97
CA ILE A 77 -19.03 15.61 43.60
C ILE A 77 -18.15 15.60 44.87
N PRO A 78 -18.74 15.38 46.06
CA PRO A 78 -17.99 15.20 47.29
C PRO A 78 -17.07 13.97 47.24
N GLU A 79 -15.89 14.06 47.86
CA GLU A 79 -14.93 12.94 47.94
C GLU A 79 -15.49 11.69 48.64
N SER A 80 -16.52 11.86 49.48
CA SER A 80 -17.17 10.76 50.20
C SER A 80 -18.02 9.83 49.33
N VAL A 81 -18.22 10.14 48.04
CA VAL A 81 -19.09 9.36 47.12
C VAL A 81 -18.34 8.91 45.86
N PRO A 82 -17.36 7.99 45.97
CA PRO A 82 -16.53 7.56 44.84
C PRO A 82 -17.32 6.87 43.71
N GLN A 83 -18.46 6.25 44.01
CA GLN A 83 -19.32 5.61 43.01
C GLN A 83 -19.85 6.62 41.98
N LEU A 84 -20.17 7.84 42.42
CA LEU A 84 -20.69 8.89 41.54
C LEU A 84 -19.59 9.42 40.61
N ARG A 85 -18.34 9.52 41.09
CA ARG A 85 -17.17 9.84 40.25
C ARG A 85 -16.96 8.79 39.17
N TYR A 86 -16.97 7.51 39.54
CA TYR A 86 -16.85 6.43 38.57
C TYR A 86 -17.99 6.40 37.55
N LEU A 87 -19.23 6.71 37.98
CA LEU A 87 -20.37 6.83 37.08
C LEU A 87 -20.17 7.98 36.08
N LEU A 88 -19.79 9.17 36.54
CA LEU A 88 -19.55 10.32 35.68
C LEU A 88 -18.43 10.06 34.68
N THR A 89 -17.29 9.54 35.17
CA THR A 89 -16.15 9.17 34.32
C THR A 89 -16.56 8.14 33.27
N SER A 90 -17.37 7.13 33.62
CA SER A 90 -17.85 6.11 32.68
C SER A 90 -18.79 6.70 31.62
N VAL A 91 -19.74 7.55 32.02
CA VAL A 91 -20.67 8.22 31.10
C VAL A 91 -19.92 9.16 30.15
N ALA A 92 -18.88 9.85 30.63
CA ALA A 92 -18.08 10.77 29.83
C ALA A 92 -17.28 10.09 28.70
N ILE A 93 -17.08 8.77 28.75
CA ILE A 93 -16.49 8.01 27.64
C ILE A 93 -17.37 8.09 26.38
N ILE A 94 -18.70 8.11 26.54
CA ILE A 94 -19.64 8.14 25.41
C ILE A 94 -19.44 9.38 24.53
N PRO A 95 -19.55 10.63 25.05
CA PRO A 95 -19.31 11.82 24.24
C PRO A 95 -17.86 11.94 23.77
N LEU A 96 -16.88 11.41 24.52
CA LEU A 96 -15.48 11.37 24.09
C LEU A 96 -15.31 10.50 22.83
N ILE A 97 -15.83 9.27 22.83
CA ILE A 97 -15.77 8.38 21.67
C ILE A 97 -16.53 9.01 20.50
N TYR A 98 -17.73 9.54 20.75
CA TYR A 98 -18.54 10.19 19.73
C TYR A 98 -17.80 11.36 19.05
N THR A 99 -17.10 12.19 19.83
CA THR A 99 -16.28 13.30 19.30
C THR A 99 -15.19 12.80 18.36
N THR A 100 -14.54 11.67 18.67
CA THR A 100 -13.52 11.10 17.78
C THR A 100 -14.08 10.55 16.47
N ILE A 101 -15.34 10.11 16.48
CA ILE A 101 -16.06 9.67 15.27
C ILE A 101 -16.42 10.88 14.41
N LEU A 102 -16.93 11.96 15.01
CA LEU A 102 -17.26 13.21 14.30
C LEU A 102 -16.05 13.83 13.60
N LEU A 103 -14.85 13.66 14.17
CA LEU A 103 -13.60 14.15 13.58
C LEU A 103 -13.01 13.20 12.52
N GLU A 104 -13.71 12.13 12.17
CA GLU A 104 -13.25 11.08 11.25
C GLU A 104 -11.92 10.41 11.69
N ARG A 105 -11.65 10.39 13.01
CA ARG A 105 -10.44 9.82 13.61
C ARG A 105 -10.75 8.64 14.53
N GLN A 106 -11.46 7.64 14.00
CA GLN A 106 -11.90 6.46 14.76
C GLN A 106 -10.73 5.73 15.45
N THR A 107 -9.56 5.66 14.80
CA THR A 107 -8.34 5.04 15.36
C THR A 107 -7.75 5.79 16.56
N ALA A 108 -8.09 7.07 16.73
CA ALA A 108 -7.68 7.86 17.89
C ALA A 108 -8.55 7.62 19.13
N SER A 109 -9.76 7.04 18.97
CA SER A 109 -10.74 6.80 20.04
C SER A 109 -10.16 6.08 21.25
N TYR A 110 -9.52 4.92 21.02
CA TYR A 110 -8.89 4.15 22.10
C TYR A 110 -7.80 4.96 22.84
N ILE A 111 -7.00 5.74 22.10
CA ILE A 111 -5.92 6.57 22.68
C ILE A 111 -6.52 7.69 23.54
N SER A 112 -7.58 8.34 23.05
CA SER A 112 -8.33 9.34 23.82
C SER A 112 -8.86 8.76 25.13
N CYS A 113 -9.46 7.57 25.11
CA CYS A 113 -9.95 6.90 26.31
C CYS A 113 -8.83 6.61 27.32
N VAL A 114 -7.69 6.07 26.86
CA VAL A 114 -6.54 5.77 27.74
C VAL A 114 -5.99 7.03 28.41
N VAL A 115 -5.89 8.14 27.66
CA VAL A 115 -5.42 9.42 28.21
C VAL A 115 -6.45 10.04 29.14
N PHE A 116 -7.73 10.03 28.76
CA PHE A 116 -8.83 10.49 29.60
C PHE A 116 -8.85 9.78 30.96
N LEU A 117 -8.90 8.44 30.96
CA LEU A 117 -8.96 7.65 32.18
C LEU A 117 -7.73 7.87 33.06
N SER A 118 -6.56 8.03 32.47
CA SER A 118 -5.35 8.28 33.24
C SER A 118 -5.31 9.64 33.93
N VAL A 119 -6.01 10.64 33.39
CA VAL A 119 -6.13 11.97 33.98
C VAL A 119 -7.23 11.94 35.03
N ALA A 120 -8.41 11.40 34.69
CA ALA A 120 -9.58 11.35 35.56
C ALA A 120 -9.38 10.47 36.81
N ILE A 121 -8.71 9.30 36.66
CA ILE A 121 -8.60 8.31 37.74
C ILE A 121 -7.31 8.49 38.56
N ASN A 122 -6.14 8.61 37.92
CA ASN A 122 -4.87 8.50 38.65
C ASN A 122 -4.42 9.79 39.35
N HIS A 123 -5.01 10.95 39.03
CA HIS A 123 -4.53 12.25 39.50
C HIS A 123 -5.66 13.16 39.99
N GLY A 124 -6.79 12.56 40.43
CA GLY A 124 -7.92 13.30 41.00
C GLY A 124 -7.56 14.04 42.29
N ASP A 125 -6.53 13.59 43.01
CA ASP A 125 -6.15 14.09 44.34
C ASP A 125 -4.91 15.01 44.31
N ASP A 126 -4.36 15.30 43.12
CA ASP A 126 -3.21 16.18 42.96
C ASP A 126 -3.56 17.65 43.17
N VAL A 127 -2.63 18.40 43.77
CA VAL A 127 -2.80 19.84 44.07
C VAL A 127 -3.01 20.66 42.78
N VAL A 128 -2.37 20.28 41.67
CA VAL A 128 -2.49 20.95 40.35
C VAL A 128 -2.72 19.93 39.22
N PRO A 129 -3.96 19.43 39.03
CA PRO A 129 -4.27 18.36 38.06
C PRO A 129 -3.98 18.72 36.60
N TYR A 130 -4.01 20.02 36.28
CA TYR A 130 -3.67 20.52 34.95
C TYR A 130 -2.19 20.36 34.62
N ALA A 131 -1.30 20.51 35.61
CA ALA A 131 0.13 20.37 35.42
C ALA A 131 0.47 18.93 35.03
N PHE A 132 -0.19 17.95 35.64
CA PHE A 132 -0.08 16.55 35.24
C PHE A 132 -0.52 16.35 33.79
N THR A 133 -1.70 16.85 33.41
CA THR A 133 -2.24 16.69 32.05
C THR A 133 -1.32 17.30 31.00
N ILE A 134 -0.81 18.52 31.24
CA ILE A 134 0.14 19.19 30.35
C ILE A 134 1.43 18.36 30.23
N ASN A 135 1.99 17.92 31.36
CA ASN A 135 3.20 17.10 31.35
C ASN A 135 2.99 15.81 30.56
N ARG A 136 1.84 15.15 30.72
CA ARG A 136 1.48 13.93 29.98
C ARG A 136 1.34 14.16 28.48
N ILE A 137 0.75 15.28 28.05
CA ILE A 137 0.68 15.67 26.64
C ILE A 137 2.09 15.86 26.08
N ILE A 138 2.94 16.63 26.79
CA ILE A 138 4.33 16.88 26.37
C ILE A 138 5.14 15.58 26.32
N ASP A 139 5.05 14.71 27.34
CA ASP A 139 5.74 13.41 27.38
C ASP A 139 5.36 12.56 26.16
N THR A 140 4.07 12.52 25.84
CA THR A 140 3.57 11.74 24.71
C THR A 140 4.07 12.32 23.39
N LEU A 141 4.09 13.65 23.23
CA LEU A 141 4.62 14.32 22.04
C LEU A 141 6.12 14.05 21.88
N ILE A 142 6.91 14.14 22.94
CA ILE A 142 8.35 13.80 22.93
C ILE A 142 8.54 12.39 22.38
N GLY A 143 7.79 11.42 22.91
CA GLY A 143 7.89 10.03 22.43
C GLY A 143 7.54 9.87 20.95
N ILE A 144 6.51 10.57 20.47
CA ILE A 144 6.13 10.57 19.05
C ILE A 144 7.25 11.14 18.18
N PHE A 145 7.81 12.30 18.55
CA PHE A 145 8.88 12.95 17.79
C PHE A 145 10.16 12.11 17.77
N VAL A 146 10.54 11.52 18.91
CA VAL A 146 11.69 10.62 18.99
C VAL A 146 11.47 9.39 18.10
N ALA A 147 10.29 8.77 18.12
CA ALA A 147 9.99 7.64 17.25
C ALA A 147 10.08 8.00 15.76
N LEU A 148 9.57 9.18 15.36
CA LEU A 148 9.68 9.66 13.99
C LEU A 148 11.14 9.90 13.59
N GLY A 149 11.92 10.56 14.44
CA GLY A 149 13.35 10.82 14.21
C GLY A 149 14.15 9.53 14.08
N VAL A 150 14.03 8.63 15.05
CA VAL A 150 14.73 7.33 15.06
C VAL A 150 14.29 6.47 13.88
N ASN A 151 13.01 6.50 13.50
CA ASN A 151 12.57 5.72 12.35
C ASN A 151 13.06 6.31 11.03
N ALA A 152 13.11 7.64 10.92
CA ALA A 152 13.67 8.34 9.76
C ALA A 152 15.18 8.09 9.61
N MET A 153 15.91 7.90 10.71
CA MET A 153 17.32 7.49 10.67
C MET A 153 17.44 6.08 10.06
N ARG A 154 17.94 6.01 8.83
CA ARG A 154 18.27 4.76 8.14
C ARG A 154 19.75 4.45 8.39
N LEU A 155 20.04 3.29 8.98
CA LEU A 155 21.42 2.81 9.12
C LEU A 155 22.05 2.64 7.74
N PRO A 156 23.26 3.17 7.48
CA PRO A 156 23.93 3.03 6.21
C PRO A 156 24.36 1.57 6.02
N LYS A 157 23.53 0.79 5.32
CA LYS A 157 23.89 -0.54 4.87
C LYS A 157 24.47 -0.40 3.45
N LYS A 158 25.58 -1.06 3.15
CA LYS A 158 26.13 -1.12 1.79
C LYS A 158 25.04 -1.69 0.86
N ARG A 159 24.51 -0.88 -0.04
CA ARG A 159 23.49 -1.29 -1.01
C ARG A 159 24.17 -1.69 -2.31
N ASN A 160 23.79 -2.83 -2.86
CA ASN A 160 24.21 -3.22 -4.20
C ASN A 160 23.10 -2.85 -5.20
N THR A 161 23.21 -1.67 -5.79
CA THR A 161 22.27 -1.16 -6.80
C THR A 161 22.59 -1.65 -8.22
N LYS A 162 23.56 -2.57 -8.36
CA LYS A 162 23.98 -3.11 -9.66
C LYS A 162 23.29 -4.44 -10.02
N ILE A 163 22.46 -4.98 -9.13
CA ILE A 163 21.74 -6.24 -9.37
C ILE A 163 20.36 -5.92 -9.93
N LEU A 164 20.05 -6.46 -11.11
CA LEU A 164 18.71 -6.45 -11.68
C LEU A 164 17.91 -7.63 -11.13
N PHE A 165 16.79 -7.33 -10.49
CA PHE A 165 15.79 -8.30 -10.10
C PHE A 165 14.75 -8.41 -11.20
N VAL A 166 14.56 -9.62 -11.71
CA VAL A 166 13.54 -9.95 -12.70
C VAL A 166 12.58 -10.95 -12.05
N SER A 167 11.30 -10.60 -11.99
CA SER A 167 10.28 -11.47 -11.40
C SER A 167 9.14 -11.70 -12.38
N THR A 168 8.65 -12.94 -12.44
CA THR A 168 7.39 -13.24 -13.10
C THR A 168 6.23 -12.63 -12.30
N LEU A 169 5.20 -12.19 -13.02
CA LEU A 169 3.95 -11.72 -12.40
C LEU A 169 3.07 -12.89 -11.97
N THR A 170 2.65 -13.70 -12.95
CA THR A 170 1.81 -14.87 -12.78
C THR A 170 2.52 -15.93 -11.93
N ASN A 171 1.80 -16.49 -10.94
CA ASN A 171 2.28 -17.55 -10.03
C ASN A 171 3.53 -17.20 -9.20
N THR A 172 3.86 -15.91 -9.02
CA THR A 172 4.98 -15.49 -8.16
C THR A 172 4.63 -14.25 -7.34
N LEU A 173 4.36 -13.12 -7.99
CA LEU A 173 3.95 -11.90 -7.28
C LEU A 173 2.43 -11.82 -7.07
N MET A 174 1.66 -12.47 -7.93
CA MET A 174 0.20 -12.48 -7.90
C MET A 174 -0.33 -13.73 -7.19
N ASP A 175 -1.36 -13.54 -6.38
CA ASP A 175 -2.13 -14.62 -5.78
C ASP A 175 -3.12 -15.26 -6.78
N SER A 176 -3.86 -16.27 -6.34
CA SER A 176 -4.88 -16.95 -7.17
C SER A 176 -6.02 -16.05 -7.65
N LYS A 177 -6.15 -14.84 -7.09
CA LYS A 177 -7.12 -13.82 -7.50
C LYS A 177 -6.51 -12.79 -8.44
N ASN A 178 -5.31 -13.05 -8.96
CA ASN A 178 -4.55 -12.13 -9.78
C ASN A 178 -4.26 -10.79 -9.07
N GLN A 179 -4.02 -10.82 -7.76
CA GLN A 179 -3.70 -9.62 -6.97
C GLN A 179 -2.32 -9.73 -6.34
N VAL A 180 -1.60 -8.61 -6.32
CA VAL A 180 -0.34 -8.49 -5.58
C VAL A 180 -0.65 -8.07 -4.14
N SER A 181 -0.12 -8.80 -3.15
CA SER A 181 -0.36 -8.53 -1.74
C SER A 181 0.08 -7.11 -1.34
N ALA A 182 -0.62 -6.49 -0.38
CA ALA A 182 -0.26 -5.16 0.11
C ALA A 182 1.17 -5.11 0.68
N TYR A 183 1.60 -6.17 1.36
CA TYR A 183 2.97 -6.31 1.86
C TYR A 183 4.00 -6.29 0.72
N THR A 184 3.76 -7.07 -0.34
CA THR A 184 4.65 -7.13 -1.51
C THR A 184 4.75 -5.76 -2.18
N LYS A 185 3.63 -5.07 -2.39
CA LYS A 185 3.61 -3.72 -3.00
C LYS A 185 4.46 -2.73 -2.19
N VAL A 186 4.26 -2.68 -0.87
CA VAL A 186 5.02 -1.79 0.02
C VAL A 186 6.50 -2.13 -0.01
N LYS A 187 6.85 -3.41 0.09
CA LYS A 187 8.25 -3.85 0.14
C LYS A 187 8.99 -3.59 -1.18
N LEU A 188 8.34 -3.87 -2.30
CA LEU A 188 8.91 -3.64 -3.63
C LEU A 188 9.13 -2.14 -3.87
N LYS A 189 8.13 -1.32 -3.52
CA LYS A 189 8.24 0.14 -3.63
C LYS A 189 9.40 0.68 -2.80
N GLU A 190 9.54 0.25 -1.54
CA GLU A 190 10.68 0.60 -0.71
C GLU A 190 12.01 0.19 -1.37
N MET A 191 12.10 -1.01 -1.94
CA MET A 191 13.32 -1.46 -2.62
C MET A 191 13.67 -0.57 -3.84
N ILE A 192 12.68 -0.20 -4.64
CA ILE A 192 12.85 0.66 -5.83
C ILE A 192 13.25 2.07 -5.40
N GLU A 193 12.60 2.66 -4.39
CA GLU A 193 12.98 3.94 -3.80
C GLU A 193 14.40 3.92 -3.22
N GLU A 194 14.87 2.75 -2.77
CA GLU A 194 16.22 2.54 -2.29
C GLU A 194 17.27 2.32 -3.39
N GLY A 195 16.85 2.36 -4.66
CA GLY A 195 17.72 2.24 -5.83
C GLY A 195 17.88 0.82 -6.36
N ALA A 196 17.05 -0.13 -5.93
CA ALA A 196 17.04 -1.46 -6.53
C ALA A 196 16.52 -1.41 -7.97
N LEU A 197 17.18 -2.14 -8.86
CA LEU A 197 16.73 -2.33 -10.24
C LEU A 197 15.75 -3.50 -10.26
N VAL A 198 14.47 -3.22 -10.52
CA VAL A 198 13.42 -4.23 -10.55
C VAL A 198 12.64 -4.11 -11.84
N THR A 199 12.48 -5.22 -12.55
CA THR A 199 11.58 -5.35 -13.69
C THR A 199 10.75 -6.64 -13.60
N LEU A 200 9.74 -6.74 -14.45
CA LEU A 200 8.76 -7.80 -14.47
C LEU A 200 8.80 -8.56 -15.81
N VAL A 201 8.48 -9.84 -15.75
CA VAL A 201 8.24 -10.71 -16.91
C VAL A 201 6.82 -11.24 -16.83
N THR A 202 6.09 -11.22 -17.95
CA THR A 202 4.72 -11.74 -18.03
C THR A 202 4.37 -12.24 -19.41
N ASP A 203 3.46 -13.20 -19.44
CA ASP A 203 2.70 -13.69 -20.57
C ASP A 203 1.67 -12.70 -21.10
N LYS A 204 1.30 -11.69 -20.31
CA LYS A 204 0.26 -10.71 -20.62
C LYS A 204 0.77 -9.62 -21.56
N THR A 205 -0.16 -8.97 -22.24
CA THR A 205 0.12 -7.78 -23.06
C THR A 205 0.32 -6.54 -22.17
N PRO A 206 1.03 -5.49 -22.63
CA PRO A 206 1.33 -4.30 -21.83
C PRO A 206 0.10 -3.65 -21.19
N GLU A 207 -1.04 -3.70 -21.87
CA GLU A 207 -2.28 -3.03 -21.47
C GLU A 207 -2.91 -3.70 -20.25
N THR A 208 -2.90 -5.03 -20.23
CA THR A 208 -3.45 -5.81 -19.11
C THR A 208 -2.62 -5.61 -17.83
N VAL A 209 -1.30 -5.39 -17.96
CA VAL A 209 -0.41 -5.20 -16.80
C VAL A 209 -0.18 -3.75 -16.41
N ALA A 210 -0.57 -2.77 -17.24
CA ALA A 210 -0.40 -1.35 -16.95
C ALA A 210 -0.90 -0.92 -15.54
N PRO A 211 -2.10 -1.33 -15.08
CA PRO A 211 -2.57 -0.96 -13.74
C PRO A 211 -1.71 -1.56 -12.62
N ILE A 212 -1.21 -2.78 -12.84
CA ILE A 212 -0.40 -3.53 -11.87
C ILE A 212 0.97 -2.87 -11.74
N VAL A 213 1.63 -2.61 -12.87
CA VAL A 213 2.94 -1.93 -12.97
C VAL A 213 2.88 -0.56 -12.30
N SER A 214 1.85 0.23 -12.61
CA SER A 214 1.62 1.54 -12.01
C SER A 214 1.44 1.47 -10.49
N SER A 215 0.70 0.46 -9.99
CA SER A 215 0.48 0.29 -8.55
C SER A 215 1.73 -0.08 -7.73
N MET A 216 2.79 -0.56 -8.39
CA MET A 216 4.05 -0.98 -7.76
C MET A 216 5.22 0.00 -7.99
N ASP A 217 4.99 1.10 -8.72
CA ASP A 217 6.01 2.10 -9.08
C ASP A 217 7.23 1.49 -9.79
N ILE A 218 7.01 0.52 -10.69
CA ILE A 218 8.07 -0.07 -11.51
C ILE A 218 8.56 0.96 -12.52
N LYS A 219 9.87 1.26 -12.49
CA LYS A 219 10.49 2.31 -13.33
C LYS A 219 11.18 1.77 -14.58
N LEU A 220 11.54 0.49 -14.59
CA LEU A 220 12.23 -0.13 -15.72
C LEU A 220 11.22 -0.64 -16.76
N PRO A 221 11.63 -0.75 -18.04
CA PRO A 221 10.82 -1.41 -19.07
C PRO A 221 10.46 -2.84 -18.65
N VAL A 222 9.24 -3.24 -18.96
CA VAL A 222 8.66 -4.53 -18.57
C VAL A 222 8.70 -5.49 -19.75
N ILE A 223 9.06 -6.74 -19.48
CA ILE A 223 9.09 -7.82 -20.45
C ILE A 223 7.67 -8.43 -20.48
N THR A 224 7.03 -8.35 -21.64
CA THR A 224 5.63 -8.72 -21.87
C THR A 224 5.52 -9.79 -22.95
N MET A 225 4.34 -10.40 -23.08
CA MET A 225 4.05 -11.38 -24.13
C MET A 225 5.10 -12.51 -24.20
N ASN A 226 5.46 -13.06 -23.04
CA ASN A 226 6.48 -14.11 -22.89
C ASN A 226 7.87 -13.74 -23.42
N GLY A 227 8.21 -12.45 -23.47
CA GLY A 227 9.49 -11.98 -23.98
C GLY A 227 9.46 -11.51 -25.43
N ALA A 228 8.35 -11.70 -26.13
CA ALA A 228 8.19 -11.19 -27.50
C ALA A 228 8.20 -9.66 -27.57
N ALA A 229 7.94 -8.96 -26.47
CA ALA A 229 7.99 -7.50 -26.43
C ALA A 229 8.50 -6.96 -25.09
N ILE A 230 9.29 -5.90 -25.13
CA ILE A 230 9.71 -5.11 -23.97
C ILE A 230 9.09 -3.72 -24.10
N TYR A 231 8.23 -3.34 -23.16
CA TYR A 231 7.50 -2.08 -23.20
C TYR A 231 7.94 -1.14 -22.07
N ASP A 232 8.25 0.12 -22.41
CA ASP A 232 8.55 1.18 -21.45
C ASP A 232 7.28 1.99 -21.15
N PHE A 233 6.70 1.78 -19.96
CA PHE A 233 5.49 2.47 -19.53
C PHE A 233 5.69 3.98 -19.28
N ASN A 234 6.92 4.44 -19.05
CA ASN A 234 7.21 5.86 -18.86
C ASN A 234 7.25 6.58 -20.20
N LYS A 235 7.93 5.98 -21.19
CA LYS A 235 8.03 6.51 -22.55
C LYS A 235 6.81 6.21 -23.42
N LYS A 236 5.98 5.24 -22.99
CA LYS A 236 4.84 4.70 -23.73
C LYS A 236 5.22 4.18 -25.12
N SER A 237 6.35 3.47 -25.20
CA SER A 237 6.89 2.94 -26.45
C SER A 237 7.45 1.53 -26.26
N TYR A 238 7.54 0.79 -27.36
CA TYR A 238 8.23 -0.50 -27.35
C TYR A 238 9.75 -0.25 -27.41
N VAL A 239 10.49 -0.86 -26.49
CA VAL A 239 11.96 -0.82 -26.48
C VAL A 239 12.51 -1.92 -27.38
N TYR A 240 11.80 -3.04 -27.42
CA TYR A 240 12.13 -4.21 -28.20
C TYR A 240 10.83 -4.95 -28.53
N HIS A 241 10.76 -5.53 -29.72
CA HIS A 241 9.80 -6.57 -30.02
C HIS A 241 10.37 -7.51 -31.08
N GLU A 242 9.98 -8.77 -31.00
CA GLU A 242 10.32 -9.80 -31.97
C GLU A 242 9.08 -10.62 -32.25
N GLY A 243 8.69 -10.64 -33.52
CA GLY A 243 7.48 -11.30 -33.98
C GLY A 243 7.77 -12.57 -34.77
N ILE A 244 6.70 -13.33 -34.99
CA ILE A 244 6.60 -14.36 -36.00
C ILE A 244 6.74 -13.68 -37.36
N ASN A 245 7.70 -14.13 -38.17
CA ASN A 245 7.90 -13.64 -39.52
C ASN A 245 6.62 -13.78 -40.36
N ASN A 246 6.34 -12.79 -41.21
CA ASN A 246 5.16 -12.76 -42.07
C ASN A 246 4.87 -14.10 -42.80
N GLU A 247 5.87 -14.76 -43.40
CA GLU A 247 5.63 -16.01 -44.15
C GLU A 247 5.08 -17.13 -43.25
N ILE A 248 5.60 -17.24 -42.02
CA ILE A 248 5.12 -18.23 -41.04
C ILE A 248 3.75 -17.81 -40.51
N ALA A 249 3.57 -16.52 -40.23
CA ALA A 249 2.29 -15.99 -39.75
C ALA A 249 1.17 -16.21 -40.78
N GLU A 250 1.40 -15.94 -42.06
CA GLU A 250 0.44 -16.20 -43.15
C GLU A 250 0.09 -17.69 -43.23
N ARG A 251 1.06 -18.59 -43.10
CA ARG A 251 0.79 -20.04 -43.08
C ARG A 251 -0.11 -20.44 -41.90
N ILE A 252 0.14 -19.90 -40.71
CA ILE A 252 -0.69 -20.17 -39.52
C ILE A 252 -2.11 -19.61 -39.72
N LEU A 253 -2.22 -18.37 -40.20
CA LEU A 253 -3.51 -17.73 -40.44
C LEU A 253 -4.32 -18.44 -41.52
N ASN A 254 -3.68 -18.96 -42.58
CA ASN A 254 -4.35 -19.76 -43.60
C ASN A 254 -4.92 -21.06 -43.03
N ILE A 255 -4.20 -21.76 -42.14
CA ILE A 255 -4.72 -22.94 -41.45
C ILE A 255 -5.95 -22.57 -40.60
N CYS A 256 -5.90 -21.45 -39.87
CA CYS A 256 -7.05 -20.97 -39.12
C CYS A 256 -8.24 -20.62 -40.02
N ASP A 257 -8.01 -19.97 -41.16
CA ASP A 257 -9.03 -19.62 -42.16
C ASP A 257 -9.67 -20.91 -42.74
N GLU A 258 -8.88 -21.92 -43.09
CA GLU A 258 -9.37 -23.23 -43.59
C GLU A 258 -10.25 -23.95 -42.57
N LEU A 259 -9.90 -23.87 -41.28
CA LEU A 259 -10.69 -24.43 -40.18
C LEU A 259 -11.89 -23.54 -39.79
N SER A 260 -12.09 -22.42 -40.48
CA SER A 260 -13.12 -21.41 -40.15
C SER A 260 -13.04 -20.93 -38.70
N ILE A 261 -11.81 -20.68 -38.23
CA ILE A 261 -11.49 -20.19 -36.89
C ILE A 261 -11.08 -18.73 -36.99
N ASN A 262 -11.82 -17.85 -36.30
CA ASN A 262 -11.45 -16.44 -36.20
C ASN A 262 -10.24 -16.26 -35.26
N THR A 263 -9.39 -15.29 -35.60
CA THR A 263 -8.15 -14.99 -34.87
C THR A 263 -8.09 -13.52 -34.49
N PHE A 264 -7.45 -13.23 -33.36
CA PHE A 264 -7.04 -11.89 -32.97
C PHE A 264 -5.53 -11.78 -33.17
N THR A 265 -5.13 -11.14 -34.25
CA THR A 265 -3.74 -11.07 -34.70
C THR A 265 -3.10 -9.77 -34.23
N HIS A 266 -2.15 -9.87 -33.32
CA HIS A 266 -1.45 -8.74 -32.69
C HIS A 266 -0.18 -8.40 -33.47
N THR A 267 -0.05 -7.16 -33.91
CA THR A 267 1.15 -6.63 -34.57
C THR A 267 1.49 -5.25 -34.04
N ILE A 268 2.77 -4.87 -34.11
CA ILE A 268 3.24 -3.55 -33.67
C ILE A 268 3.66 -2.78 -34.92
N ILE A 269 3.01 -1.63 -35.15
CA ILE A 269 3.29 -0.74 -36.27
C ILE A 269 3.55 0.65 -35.69
N ASN A 270 4.73 1.22 -35.96
CA ASN A 270 5.12 2.54 -35.45
C ASN A 270 4.91 2.69 -33.92
N ASP A 271 5.40 1.72 -33.13
CA ASP A 271 5.24 1.66 -31.67
C ASP A 271 3.81 1.51 -31.13
N VAL A 272 2.84 1.20 -32.00
CA VAL A 272 1.43 1.05 -31.64
C VAL A 272 0.96 -0.38 -31.88
N MET A 273 0.31 -0.96 -30.86
CA MET A 273 -0.31 -2.28 -30.96
C MET A 273 -1.59 -2.20 -31.79
N HIS A 274 -1.63 -3.00 -32.85
CA HIS A 274 -2.77 -3.20 -33.73
C HIS A 274 -3.24 -4.64 -33.64
N ILE A 275 -4.55 -4.83 -33.56
CA ILE A 275 -5.18 -6.13 -33.41
C ILE A 275 -6.17 -6.31 -34.55
N TYR A 276 -5.81 -7.16 -35.51
CA TYR A 276 -6.64 -7.49 -36.65
C TYR A 276 -7.54 -8.68 -36.31
N TYR A 277 -8.82 -8.56 -36.64
CA TYR A 277 -9.81 -9.60 -36.38
C TYR A 277 -10.88 -9.65 -37.48
N GLY A 278 -11.50 -10.83 -37.63
CA GLY A 278 -12.56 -11.09 -38.60
C GLY A 278 -13.95 -11.18 -37.96
N ASN A 279 -14.86 -11.86 -38.65
CA ASN A 279 -16.21 -12.12 -38.14
C ASN A 279 -16.14 -12.99 -36.88
N PHE A 280 -16.95 -12.64 -35.87
CA PHE A 280 -17.06 -13.46 -34.66
C PHE A 280 -17.74 -14.79 -34.98
N THR A 281 -17.10 -15.89 -34.60
CA THR A 281 -17.62 -17.25 -34.83
C THR A 281 -18.35 -17.83 -33.61
N ASN A 282 -18.15 -17.22 -32.44
CA ASN A 282 -18.77 -17.65 -31.20
C ASN A 282 -19.00 -16.47 -30.24
N GLU A 283 -19.86 -16.67 -29.23
CA GLU A 283 -20.21 -15.62 -28.26
C GLU A 283 -19.03 -15.23 -27.35
N GLU A 284 -18.08 -16.13 -27.08
CA GLU A 284 -16.92 -15.84 -26.23
C GLU A 284 -15.93 -14.88 -26.91
N GLU A 285 -15.72 -14.99 -28.22
CA GLU A 285 -14.95 -14.01 -29.00
C GLU A 285 -15.56 -12.61 -28.90
N LYS A 286 -16.89 -12.52 -29.07
CA LYS A 286 -17.63 -11.26 -28.97
C LYS A 286 -17.56 -10.68 -27.55
N ARG A 287 -17.65 -11.53 -26.54
CA ARG A 287 -17.50 -11.15 -25.13
C ARG A 287 -16.10 -10.63 -24.85
N PHE A 288 -15.06 -11.35 -25.28
CA PHE A 288 -13.67 -10.94 -25.15
C PHE A 288 -13.42 -9.59 -25.81
N TYR A 289 -13.84 -9.42 -27.06
CA TYR A 289 -13.72 -8.16 -27.79
C TYR A 289 -14.37 -6.99 -27.02
N ASN A 290 -15.58 -7.18 -26.49
CA ASN A 290 -16.27 -6.12 -25.76
C ASN A 290 -15.59 -5.73 -24.44
N LEU A 291 -14.90 -6.66 -23.78
CA LEU A 291 -14.13 -6.41 -22.56
C LEU A 291 -12.80 -5.74 -22.85
N GLU A 292 -12.13 -6.11 -23.93
CA GLU A 292 -10.75 -5.69 -24.21
C GLU A 292 -10.66 -4.43 -25.07
N LYS A 293 -11.65 -4.14 -25.93
CA LYS A 293 -11.64 -2.95 -26.81
C LYS A 293 -11.59 -1.60 -26.08
N VAL A 294 -11.93 -1.59 -24.81
CA VAL A 294 -11.91 -0.40 -23.96
C VAL A 294 -10.55 -0.16 -23.29
N LEU A 295 -9.63 -1.13 -23.37
CA LEU A 295 -8.31 -1.02 -22.77
C LEU A 295 -7.45 -0.03 -23.57
N PRO A 296 -6.67 0.83 -22.89
CA PRO A 296 -5.79 1.78 -23.55
C PRO A 296 -4.70 1.04 -24.32
N LEU A 297 -4.17 1.65 -25.39
CA LEU A 297 -3.07 1.13 -26.24
C LEU A 297 -3.44 -0.03 -27.19
N LYS A 298 -4.66 -0.59 -27.13
CA LYS A 298 -5.14 -1.57 -28.13
C LYS A 298 -5.93 -0.88 -29.23
N ASN A 299 -5.57 -1.14 -30.48
CA ASN A 299 -6.33 -0.68 -31.65
C ASN A 299 -6.90 -1.87 -32.40
N TYR A 300 -8.20 -2.12 -32.23
CA TYR A 300 -8.89 -3.20 -32.93
C TYR A 300 -9.31 -2.76 -34.33
N ILE A 301 -8.90 -3.53 -35.32
CA ILE A 301 -9.17 -3.28 -36.74
C ILE A 301 -9.93 -4.47 -37.30
N TYR A 302 -11.15 -4.21 -37.76
CA TYR A 302 -11.93 -5.20 -38.50
C TYR A 302 -11.45 -5.29 -39.94
N SER A 303 -10.44 -6.12 -40.18
CA SER A 303 -9.79 -6.34 -41.48
C SER A 303 -8.90 -7.58 -41.40
N LYS A 304 -8.54 -8.14 -42.56
CA LYS A 304 -7.38 -9.04 -42.65
C LYS A 304 -6.09 -8.29 -42.35
N LEU A 305 -5.07 -9.03 -41.88
CA LEU A 305 -3.72 -8.52 -41.66
C LEU A 305 -3.15 -8.01 -43.01
N PRO A 306 -2.60 -6.79 -43.08
CA PRO A 306 -1.87 -6.32 -44.24
C PRO A 306 -0.65 -7.20 -44.55
N GLN A 307 -0.33 -7.37 -45.83
CA GLN A 307 0.83 -8.16 -46.26
C GLN A 307 2.15 -7.54 -45.80
N GLY A 308 3.13 -8.40 -45.48
CA GLY A 308 4.49 -7.99 -45.15
C GLY A 308 4.70 -7.54 -43.70
N LEU A 309 3.72 -7.77 -42.82
CA LEU A 309 3.82 -7.42 -41.41
C LEU A 309 4.15 -8.64 -40.56
N ASP A 310 5.10 -8.47 -39.65
CA ASP A 310 5.38 -9.47 -38.62
C ASP A 310 4.28 -9.46 -37.54
N VAL A 311 4.05 -10.63 -36.95
CA VAL A 311 2.99 -10.85 -35.97
C VAL A 311 3.59 -11.18 -34.61
N ILE A 312 3.27 -10.40 -33.59
CA ILE A 312 3.78 -10.64 -32.22
C ILE A 312 3.05 -11.81 -31.57
N CYS A 313 1.73 -11.91 -31.77
CA CYS A 313 0.92 -12.94 -31.16
C CYS A 313 -0.36 -13.19 -31.95
N ILE A 314 -0.68 -14.47 -32.18
CA ILE A 314 -1.97 -14.90 -32.71
C ILE A 314 -2.75 -15.47 -31.54
N MET A 315 -3.93 -14.91 -31.27
CA MET A 315 -4.81 -15.39 -30.22
C MET A 315 -6.08 -16.00 -30.83
N VAL A 316 -6.40 -17.21 -30.39
CA VAL A 316 -7.60 -17.96 -30.79
C VAL A 316 -8.48 -18.14 -29.55
N ILE A 317 -9.76 -17.86 -29.69
CA ILE A 317 -10.75 -18.06 -28.62
C ILE A 317 -11.84 -18.97 -29.16
N ASN A 318 -11.85 -20.23 -28.72
CA ASN A 318 -12.81 -21.20 -29.18
C ASN A 318 -13.13 -22.25 -28.10
N LYS A 319 -14.07 -23.14 -28.40
CA LYS A 319 -14.31 -24.35 -27.57
C LYS A 319 -13.10 -25.26 -27.62
N ILE A 320 -12.84 -25.97 -26.51
CA ILE A 320 -11.69 -26.87 -26.34
C ILE A 320 -11.59 -27.87 -27.50
N ASP A 321 -12.70 -28.51 -27.86
CA ASP A 321 -12.75 -29.51 -28.95
C ASP A 321 -12.25 -28.99 -30.30
N LYS A 322 -12.41 -27.68 -30.57
CA LYS A 322 -11.89 -27.04 -31.80
C LYS A 322 -10.43 -26.60 -31.68
N ILE A 323 -9.97 -26.30 -30.47
CA ILE A 323 -8.57 -25.93 -30.21
C ILE A 323 -7.67 -27.17 -30.30
N GLU A 324 -8.14 -28.34 -29.89
CA GLU A 324 -7.36 -29.60 -29.98
C GLU A 324 -7.08 -30.07 -31.42
N ILE A 325 -7.76 -29.51 -32.41
CA ILE A 325 -7.59 -29.82 -33.84
C ILE A 325 -6.46 -28.98 -34.48
N LEU A 326 -6.10 -27.85 -33.86
CA LEU A 326 -5.02 -26.94 -34.28
C LEU A 326 -3.65 -27.45 -33.85
#